data_AF-A0A1T3VVW4-F1
#
_entry.id   AF-A0A1T3VVW4-F1
#
_cell.length_a   1.000
_cell.length_b   1.000
_cell.length_c   1.000
_cell.angle_alpha   90.00
_cell.angle_beta   90.00
_cell.angle_gamma   90.00
#
_symmetry.space_group_name_H-M   'P 1'
#
loop_
_entity.id
_entity.type
_entity.pdbx_description
1 polymer ?
#
loop_
_entity_poly.entity_id
_entity_poly.type
_entity_poly.pdbx_seq_one_letter_code
_entity_poly.pdbx_strand_id
1 'polypeptide(L)' 'MQRTVYTQEHEDFRAMIRAFIESEVVPVHDEWFEAGITPRDFYYKLGELGLFGIEVPAEYGGSGIDSYKF' A
#
# COMPACT_ATOMS: atom_id res chain seq x y z
N MET A 1 3.07 -25.04 1.23
CA MET A 1 3.95 -24.71 2.38
C MET A 1 3.86 -23.21 2.62
N GLN A 2 3.71 -22.79 3.88
CA GLN A 2 3.81 -21.38 4.24
C GLN A 2 5.27 -20.93 4.21
N ARG A 3 5.52 -19.71 3.73
CA ARG A 3 6.86 -19.13 3.71
C ARG A 3 7.20 -18.60 5.11
N THR A 4 8.34 -19.00 5.65
CA THR A 4 8.77 -18.62 7.02
C THR A 4 9.45 -17.25 7.10
N VAL A 5 9.55 -16.54 5.98
CA VAL A 5 10.22 -15.23 5.92
C VAL A 5 9.30 -14.07 6.29
N TYR A 6 7.99 -14.30 6.41
CA TYR A 6 7.01 -13.27 6.78
C TYR A 6 6.68 -13.35 8.27
N THR A 7 6.68 -12.20 8.92
CA THR A 7 6.24 -12.01 10.31
C THR A 7 4.74 -11.71 10.36
N GLN A 8 4.18 -11.60 11.56
CA GLN A 8 2.79 -11.16 11.72
C GLN A 8 2.55 -9.75 11.16
N GLU A 9 3.52 -8.84 11.33
CA GLU A 9 3.44 -7.47 10.80
C GLU A 9 3.29 -7.46 9.27
N HIS A 10 4.01 -8.33 8.56
CA HIS A 10 3.85 -8.49 7.11
C HIS A 10 2.45 -9.00 6.73
N GLU A 11 1.88 -9.91 7.51
CA GLU A 11 0.54 -10.46 7.25
C GLU A 11 -0.55 -9.42 7.53
N ASP A 12 -0.39 -8.63 8.58
CA ASP A 12 -1.30 -7.53 8.93
C ASP A 12 -1.26 -6.42 7.86
N PHE A 13 -0.05 -6.03 7.42
CA PHE A 13 0.13 -5.10 6.32
C PHE A 13 -0.52 -5.62 5.03
N ARG A 14 -0.31 -6.90 4.69
CA ARG A 14 -0.93 -7.53 3.52
C ARG A 14 -2.46 -7.53 3.61
N ALA A 15 -3.02 -7.83 4.77
CA ALA A 15 -4.47 -7.85 4.99
C ALA A 15 -5.08 -6.44 4.82
N MET A 16 -4.42 -5.42 5.37
CA MET A 16 -4.84 -4.02 5.24
C MET A 16 -4.84 -3.56 3.77
N ILE A 17 -3.75 -3.80 3.04
CA ILE A 17 -3.68 -3.45 1.60
C ILE A 17 -4.73 -4.18 0.79
N ARG A 18 -4.93 -5.48 1.06
CA ARG A 18 -5.95 -6.27 0.37
C ARG A 18 -7.34 -5.68 0.56
N ALA A 19 -7.72 -5.37 1.79
CA ALA A 19 -9.01 -4.78 2.08
C ALA A 19 -9.20 -3.42 1.37
N PHE A 20 -8.17 -2.58 1.36
CA PHE A 20 -8.19 -1.30 0.64
C PHE A 20 -8.37 -1.48 -0.87
N ILE A 21 -7.63 -2.39 -1.49
CA ILE A 21 -7.76 -2.66 -2.93
C ILE A 21 -9.14 -3.23 -3.27
N GLU A 22 -9.65 -4.15 -2.45
CA GLU A 22 -10.98 -4.74 -2.61
C GLU A 22 -12.10 -3.70 -2.52
N SER A 23 -11.97 -2.69 -1.65
CA SER A 23 -12.98 -1.64 -1.50
C SER A 23 -12.83 -0.49 -2.50
N GLU A 24 -11.61 -0.04 -2.78
CA GLU A 24 -11.36 1.21 -3.51
C GLU A 24 -11.03 1.01 -5.00
N VAL A 25 -10.48 -0.16 -5.37
CA VAL A 25 -9.94 -0.38 -6.73
C VAL A 25 -10.77 -1.39 -7.50
N VAL A 26 -11.09 -2.55 -6.90
CA VAL A 26 -11.82 -3.63 -7.59
C VAL A 26 -13.14 -3.14 -8.23
N PRO A 27 -13.96 -2.28 -7.59
CA PRO A 27 -15.22 -1.83 -8.20
C PRO A 27 -15.07 -0.93 -9.44
N VAL A 28 -13.91 -0.29 -9.63
CA VAL A 28 -13.67 0.75 -10.65
C VAL A 28 -12.49 0.43 -11.58
N HIS A 29 -11.84 -0.73 -11.39
CA HIS A 29 -10.63 -1.11 -12.10
C HIS A 29 -10.78 -1.07 -13.62
N ASP A 30 -11.88 -1.61 -14.14
CA ASP A 30 -12.08 -1.74 -15.59
C ASP A 30 -12.19 -0.36 -16.27
N GLU A 31 -12.81 0.62 -15.59
CA GLU A 31 -12.86 2.00 -16.07
C GLU A 31 -11.46 2.62 -16.16
N TRP A 32 -10.63 2.42 -15.13
CA TRP A 32 -9.25 2.93 -15.11
C TRP A 32 -8.39 2.26 -16.17
N PHE A 33 -8.61 0.97 -16.40
CA PHE A 33 -7.93 0.20 -17.42
C PHE A 33 -8.28 0.70 -18.82
N GLU A 34 -9.57 0.90 -19.12
CA GLU A 34 -10.03 1.47 -20.39
C GLU A 34 -9.52 2.90 -20.60
N ALA A 35 -9.52 3.72 -19.56
CA ALA A 35 -9.01 5.09 -19.60
C ALA A 35 -7.46 5.16 -19.69
N GLY A 36 -6.76 4.06 -19.37
CA GLY A 36 -5.30 3.99 -19.31
C GLY A 36 -4.68 4.84 -18.20
N ILE A 37 -5.45 5.22 -17.18
CA ILE A 37 -4.99 6.11 -16.11
C ILE A 37 -5.67 5.82 -14.78
N THR A 38 -4.89 5.86 -13.70
CA THR A 38 -5.39 5.85 -12.32
C THR A 38 -5.69 7.28 -11.85
N PRO A 39 -6.84 7.54 -11.20
CA PRO A 39 -7.18 8.86 -10.67
C PRO A 39 -6.12 9.37 -9.68
N ARG A 40 -5.87 10.69 -9.69
CA ARG A 40 -4.88 11.29 -8.78
C ARG A 40 -5.22 11.06 -7.31
N ASP A 41 -6.49 11.11 -6.95
CA ASP A 41 -6.98 10.96 -5.58
C ASP A 41 -6.67 9.60 -4.96
N PHE A 42 -6.55 8.55 -5.79
CA PHE A 42 -6.10 7.24 -5.34
C PHE A 42 -4.72 7.31 -4.69
N TYR A 43 -3.79 8.07 -5.27
CA TYR A 43 -2.45 8.24 -4.71
C TYR A 43 -2.48 9.04 -3.40
N TYR A 44 -3.36 10.03 -3.26
CA TYR A 44 -3.51 10.73 -1.97
C TYR A 44 -3.98 9.77 -0.87
N LYS A 45 -4.95 8.90 -1.15
CA LYS A 45 -5.39 7.85 -0.21
C LYS A 45 -4.26 6.90 0.20
N LEU A 46 -3.45 6.46 -0.76
CA LEU A 46 -2.27 5.62 -0.46
C LEU A 46 -1.25 6.35 0.43
N GLY A 47 -1.08 7.66 0.23
CA GLY A 47 -0.21 8.50 1.06
C GLY A 47 -0.72 8.63 2.50
N GLU A 48 -2.03 8.80 2.69
CA GLU A 48 -2.67 8.82 4.02
C GLU A 48 -2.51 7.49 4.77
N LEU A 49 -2.44 6.37 4.05
CA LEU A 49 -2.15 5.05 4.59
C LEU A 49 -0.66 4.81 4.89
N GLY A 50 0.21 5.79 4.64
CA GLY A 50 1.65 5.67 4.91
C GLY A 50 2.40 4.75 3.95
N LEU A 51 1.85 4.49 2.76
CA LEU A 51 2.42 3.53 1.80
C LEU A 51 3.57 4.07 0.97
N PHE A 52 3.85 5.36 1.09
CA PHE A 52 4.95 6.04 0.42
C PHE A 52 6.00 6.46 1.44
N GLY A 53 7.26 6.47 1.01
CA GLY A 53 8.36 6.92 1.85
C GLY A 53 8.57 6.05 3.09
N ILE A 54 8.42 4.73 2.96
CA ILE A 54 8.61 3.77 4.05
C ILE A 54 10.01 3.97 4.68
N GLU A 55 11.06 4.04 3.86
CA GLU A 55 12.44 4.26 4.34
C GLU A 55 12.77 5.74 4.61
N VAL A 56 11.86 6.66 4.31
CA VAL A 56 12.09 8.09 4.53
C VAL A 56 12.00 8.39 6.03
N PRO A 57 12.93 9.18 6.61
CA PRO A 57 12.87 9.55 8.02
C PRO A 57 11.54 10.21 8.41
N ALA A 58 11.09 9.95 9.63
CA ALA A 58 9.86 10.51 10.17
C ALA A 58 9.84 12.05 10.20
N GLU A 59 11.01 12.70 10.32
CA GLU A 59 11.14 14.16 10.23
C GLU A 59 10.71 14.75 8.88
N TYR A 60 10.67 13.93 7.81
CA TYR A 60 10.16 14.31 6.50
C TYR A 60 8.78 13.70 6.18
N GLY A 61 8.13 13.08 7.18
CA GLY A 61 6.81 12.46 7.04
C GLY A 61 6.82 11.02 6.49
N GLY A 62 7.97 10.34 6.47
CA GLY A 62 8.07 8.92 6.14
C GLY A 62 7.92 8.01 7.36
N SER A 63 8.08 6.69 7.16
CA SER A 63 7.94 5.70 8.24
C SER A 63 9.22 5.44 9.04
N GLY A 64 10.39 5.86 8.55
CA GLY A 64 11.69 5.64 9.22
C GLY A 64 12.10 4.17 9.32
N ILE A 65 11.61 3.35 8.38
CA ILE A 65 11.75 1.90 8.35
C ILE A 65 13.02 1.57 7.51
N ASP A 66 14.14 1.20 8.16
CA ASP A 66 15.50 0.98 7.60
C ASP A 66 15.73 -0.15 6.55
N SER A 67 14.98 -1.24 6.59
CA SER A 67 14.91 -2.35 5.64
C SER A 67 13.64 -2.34 4.76
N TYR A 68 13.67 -3.02 3.61
CA TYR A 68 12.46 -3.41 2.86
C TYR A 68 11.84 -4.74 3.39
N LYS A 69 12.45 -5.33 4.43
CA LYS A 69 12.09 -6.63 5.01
C LYS A 69 11.34 -6.52 6.35
N PHE A 70 10.81 -5.35 6.71
CA PHE A 70 9.98 -5.25 7.91
C PHE A 70 8.65 -5.97 7.71
#